data_AF-A0A1J5PFD9-F1
#
_entry.id   AF-A0A1J5PFD9-F1
#
_cell.length_a   1.000
_cell.length_b   1.000
_cell.length_c   1.000
_cell.angle_alpha   90.00
_cell.angle_beta   90.00
_cell.angle_gamma   90.00
#
_symmetry.space_group_name_H-M   'P 1'
#
loop_
_entity.id
_entity.type
_entity.pdbx_description
1 polymer ?
#
loop_
_entity_poly.entity_id
_entity_poly.type
_entity_poly.pdbx_seq_one_letter_code
_entity_poly.pdbx_strand_id
1 'polypeptide(L)' 'MLVGNDLSYADVMALLAQPEQWLGRTVNPTLYAPTEFARRRAEDNAFVNRVIEQPKIFLLGEEDAIASLG' A
#
# COMPACT_ATOMS: atom_id res chain seq x y z
N MET A 1 3.59 -1.34 1.69
CA MET A 1 3.66 -1.64 0.26
C MET A 1 2.41 -1.05 -0.37
N LEU A 2 2.55 -0.30 -1.45
CA LEU A 2 1.45 0.28 -2.21
C LEU A 2 1.49 -0.30 -3.62
N VAL A 3 0.34 -0.72 -4.14
CA VAL A 3 0.21 -1.28 -5.48
C VAL A 3 -0.85 -0.49 -6.23
N GLY A 4 -0.49 0.09 -7.37
CA GLY A 4 -1.37 0.99 -8.11
C GLY A 4 -0.75 1.46 -9.42
N ASN A 5 -1.59 1.94 -10.33
CA ASN A 5 -1.13 2.52 -11.59
C ASN A 5 -0.56 3.91 -11.35
N ASP A 6 0.48 4.29 -12.10
CA ASP A 6 1.07 5.63 -12.13
C ASP A 6 1.46 6.21 -10.75
N LEU A 7 1.85 5.34 -9.81
CA LEU A 7 2.31 5.76 -8.49
C LEU A 7 3.67 6.46 -8.60
N SER A 8 3.67 7.77 -8.42
CA SER A 8 4.86 8.60 -8.29
C SER A 8 5.39 8.57 -6.85
N TYR A 9 6.68 8.27 -6.69
CA TYR A 9 7.32 8.25 -5.38
C TYR A 9 7.25 9.61 -4.68
N ALA A 10 7.49 10.70 -5.41
CA ALA A 10 7.45 12.04 -4.85
C ALA A 10 6.04 12.39 -4.33
N ASP A 11 5.00 12.06 -5.09
CA ASP A 11 3.62 12.37 -4.74
C ASP A 11 3.17 11.55 -3.53
N VAL A 12 3.53 10.25 -3.50
CA VAL A 12 3.24 9.38 -2.34
C VAL A 12 3.93 9.90 -1.08
N MET A 13 5.23 10.22 -1.15
CA MET A 13 5.96 10.70 0.02
C MET A 13 5.44 12.06 0.51
N ALA A 14 5.01 12.95 -0.40
CA ALA A 14 4.36 14.20 -0.03
C ALA A 14 3.06 13.98 0.76
N LEU A 15 2.24 13.00 0.35
CA LEU A 15 1.01 12.62 1.05
C LEU A 15 1.27 11.91 2.39
N LEU A 16 2.38 11.20 2.52
CA LEU A 16 2.75 10.51 3.76
C LEU A 16 3.33 11.44 4.83
N ALA A 17 3.80 12.63 4.46
CA ALA A 17 4.45 13.56 5.39
C ALA A 17 3.56 13.92 6.60
N GLN A 18 2.26 14.16 6.39
CA GLN A 18 1.33 14.45 7.49
C GLN A 18 1.06 13.21 8.37
N PRO A 19 0.68 12.04 7.82
CA PRO A 19 0.56 10.80 8.60
C PRO A 19 1.82 10.42 9.39
N GLU A 20 3.01 10.61 8.83
CA GLU A 20 4.29 10.33 9.50
C GLU A 20 4.47 11.15 10.78
N GLN A 21 4.05 12.42 10.77
CA GLN A 21 4.09 13.28 11.95
C GLN A 21 3.19 12.73 13.07
N TRP A 22 2.00 12.22 12.72
CA TRP A 22 1.08 11.64 13.69
C TRP A 22 1.55 10.28 14.20
N LEU A 23 2.16 9.47 13.32
CA LEU A 23 2.69 8.16 13.66
C LEU A 23 4.02 8.24 14.44
N GLY A 24 4.70 9.40 14.43
CA GLY A 24 5.99 9.60 15.10
C GLY A 24 7.12 8.73 14.52
N ARG A 25 6.95 8.24 13.28
CA ARG A 25 7.92 7.40 12.58
C ARG A 25 7.84 7.63 11.08
N THR A 26 8.97 7.46 10.40
CA THR A 26 9.03 7.44 8.93
C THR A 26 8.34 6.19 8.38
N VAL A 27 7.59 6.37 7.29
CA VAL A 27 6.95 5.33 6.51
C VAL A 27 7.69 5.23 5.18
N ASN A 28 8.38 4.12 4.96
CA ASN A 28 9.07 3.85 3.70
C ASN A 28 8.26 2.84 2.87
N PRO A 29 7.33 3.29 1.99
CA PRO A 29 6.55 2.37 1.19
C PRO A 29 7.37 1.82 0.01
N THR A 30 7.25 0.52 -0.22
CA THR A 30 7.60 -0.07 -1.52
C THR A 30 6.43 0.12 -2.48
N LEU A 31 6.69 0.70 -3.66
CA LEU A 31 5.69 0.94 -4.71
C LEU A 31 5.79 -0.12 -5.80
N TYR A 32 4.66 -0.64 -6.24
CA TYR A 32 4.58 -1.55 -7.38
C TYR A 32 3.45 -1.15 -8.33
N ALA A 33 3.70 -1.30 -9.63
CA ALA A 33 2.62 -1.39 -10.61
C ALA A 33 1.88 -2.74 -10.44
N PRO A 34 0.58 -2.83 -10.77
CA PRO A 34 -0.17 -4.09 -10.67
C PRO A 34 0.46 -5.23 -11.48
N THR A 35 1.00 -4.92 -12.66
CA THR A 35 1.69 -5.88 -13.52
C THR A 35 2.99 -6.38 -12.89
N GLU A 36 3.76 -5.50 -12.26
CA GLU A 36 4.99 -5.87 -11.56
C GLU A 36 4.70 -6.71 -10.32
N PHE A 37 3.67 -6.37 -9.56
CA PHE A 37 3.24 -7.15 -8.41
C PHE A 37 2.81 -8.57 -8.82
N ALA A 38 2.02 -8.69 -9.88
CA ALA A 38 1.61 -9.99 -10.44
C ALA A 38 2.82 -10.82 -10.90
N ARG A 39 3.78 -10.19 -11.60
CA ARG A 39 5.01 -10.85 -12.03
C ARG A 39 5.83 -11.35 -10.84
N ARG A 40 6.09 -10.49 -9.84
CA ARG A 40 6.86 -10.85 -8.64
C ARG A 40 6.20 -11.96 -7.83
N ARG A 41 4.86 -12.00 -7.80
CA ARG A 41 4.11 -13.10 -7.20
C ARG A 41 4.30 -14.42 -7.96
N ALA A 42 4.32 -14.37 -9.29
CA ALA A 42 4.56 -15.56 -10.11
C ALA A 42 6.02 -16.06 -10.01
N GLU A 43 6.97 -15.16 -9.79
CA GLU A 43 8.41 -15.45 -9.62
C GLU A 43 8.78 -15.88 -8.19
N ASP A 44 7.80 -16.19 -7.35
CA ASP A 44 7.99 -16.65 -5.97
C ASP A 44 8.82 -15.68 -5.11
N ASN A 45 8.62 -14.37 -5.30
CA ASN A 45 9.35 -13.36 -4.55
C ASN A 45 9.04 -13.46 -3.05
N ALA A 46 10.06 -13.75 -2.24
CA ALA A 46 9.94 -13.99 -0.80
C ALA A 46 9.25 -12.86 -0.02
N PHE A 47 9.45 -11.59 -0.40
CA PHE A 47 8.79 -10.46 0.25
C PHE A 47 7.30 -10.42 -0.07
N VAL A 48 6.94 -10.53 -1.35
CA VAL A 48 5.54 -10.50 -1.80
C VAL A 48 4.77 -11.67 -1.20
N ASN A 49 5.35 -12.87 -1.21
CA ASN A 49 4.73 -14.05 -0.62
C ASN A 49 4.51 -13.89 0.89
N ARG A 50 5.52 -13.47 1.64
CA ARG A 50 5.40 -13.23 3.08
C ARG A 50 4.35 -12.18 3.43
N VAL A 51 4.22 -11.12 2.62
CA VAL A 51 3.18 -10.10 2.80
C VAL A 51 1.79 -10.67 2.51
N ILE A 52 1.65 -11.51 1.48
CA ILE A 52 0.38 -12.16 1.13
C ILE A 52 0.01 -13.25 2.14
N GLU A 53 0.96 -13.93 2.78
CA GLU A 53 0.66 -14.98 3.77
C GLU A 53 0.16 -14.42 5.10
N GLN A 54 0.44 -13.15 5.40
CA GLN A 54 -0.04 -12.53 6.62
C GLN A 54 -1.57 -12.41 6.65
N PRO A 55 -2.20 -12.49 7.83
CA PRO A 55 -3.62 -12.20 7.99
C PRO A 55 -3.98 -10.83 7.41
N LYS A 56 -4.95 -10.79 6.51
CA LYS A 56 -5.39 -9.55 5.84
C LYS A 56 -6.74 -9.13 6.35
N ILE A 57 -6.89 -7.84 6.58
CA ILE A 57 -8.21 -7.20 6.68
C ILE A 57 -8.58 -6.79 5.27
N PHE A 58 -9.64 -7.38 4.72
CA PHE A 58 -10.17 -6.98 3.43
C PHE A 58 -11.01 -5.73 3.61
N LEU A 59 -10.52 -4.60 3.11
CA LEU A 59 -11.27 -3.35 3.06
C LEU A 59 -11.93 -3.25 1.69
N LEU A 60 -13.26 -3.12 1.67
CA LEU A 60 -14.05 -2.72 0.50
C LEU A 60 -14.44 -1.26 0.72
N GLY A 61 -14.24 -0.36 -0.25
CA GLY A 61 -14.69 1.03 -0.08
C GLY A 61 -14.67 1.89 -1.34
N GLU A 62 -15.75 2.65 -1.52
CA GLU A 62 -15.76 3.98 -2.13
C GLU A 62 -15.73 5.05 -1.01
N GLU A 63 -15.58 6.33 -1.38
CA GLU A 63 -15.32 7.47 -0.47
C GLU A 63 -16.32 7.58 0.71
N ASP A 64 -17.58 7.18 0.50
CA ASP A 64 -18.65 7.17 1.52
C ASP A 64 -18.53 6.04 2.57
N ALA A 65 -17.71 5.02 2.32
CA ALA A 65 -17.59 3.88 3.24
C ALA A 65 -16.96 4.28 4.59
N ILE A 66 -16.05 5.27 4.60
CA ILE A 66 -15.41 5.79 5.81
C ILE A 66 -16.34 6.76 6.55
N ALA A 67 -17.18 7.51 5.83
CA ALA A 67 -18.12 8.46 6.44
C ALA A 67 -19.25 7.77 7.24
N SER A 68 -19.59 6.52 6.90
CA SER A 68 -20.65 5.74 7.56
C SER A 68 -20.25 5.06 8.89
N LEU A 69 -19.01 5.25 9.35
CA LEU A 69 -18.50 4.70 10.62
C LEU A 69 -18.71 5.65 11.83
N GLY A 70 -19.62 6.62 11.69
CA GLY A 70 -20.09 7.52 12.75
C GLY A 70 -21.51 7.19 13.20
#